data_AF-A0A133VH61-F1
#
_entry.id   AF-A0A133VH61-F1
#
_cell.length_a   1.000
_cell.length_b   1.000
_cell.length_c   1.000
_cell.angle_alpha   90.00
_cell.angle_beta   90.00
_cell.angle_gamma   90.00
#
_symmetry.space_group_name_H-M   'P 1'
#
loop_
_entity.id
_entity.type
_entity.pdbx_description
1 polymer ?
#
loop_
_entity_poly.entity_id
_entity_poly.type
_entity_poly.pdbx_seq_one_letter_code
_entity_poly.pdbx_strand_id
1 'polypeptide(L)'
;MKNSNNSEDGENYSFETGPIRPPSEGGVHSLLLRPTRNCPWNRCTFCPVYKGEKFHIREVDEIKKDIETVRKIKNMIKNNSTELDKVPRKCYALVSAWIQSGERTVFLQDSNTLIMRTPQLVEILECLKENFSSLERITSYARSKTLARKSLKELKKIREAGLTRLHVGLESGDDEVLNFVNKGVTAEKHIEAGKKAIKAGFELSEYVMPDLGGKSLSEQHAQNTAKVLNQINPDYVRMRPLAVMKNTELYEKYKSGDFELSSPHERLQEIKLMIENLSISGKVCFDHRLNGWKNKNHNRLFDLDYEGYQFPQEKQLVLDLINEGLGVDESYHIDPRDKAISSL
;
A
#
# COMPACT_ATOMS: atom_id res chain seq x y z
N MET A 1 -6.83 -40.23 18.04
CA MET A 1 -8.08 -40.15 18.80
C MET A 1 -8.79 -38.86 18.43
N LYS A 2 -9.94 -38.99 17.77
CA LYS A 2 -10.87 -37.90 17.54
C LYS A 2 -11.43 -37.46 18.90
N ASN A 3 -11.24 -36.19 19.26
CA ASN A 3 -12.15 -35.54 20.22
C ASN A 3 -13.04 -34.59 19.43
N SER A 4 -14.17 -35.17 19.02
CA SER A 4 -15.41 -34.47 18.78
C SER A 4 -15.85 -33.77 20.08
N ASN A 5 -15.91 -32.45 20.05
CA ASN A 5 -16.85 -31.69 20.86
C ASN A 5 -17.57 -30.73 19.92
N ASN A 6 -18.82 -31.07 19.63
CA ASN A 6 -19.79 -30.19 19.02
C ASN A 6 -19.99 -28.97 19.92
N SER A 7 -19.81 -27.79 19.34
CA SER A 7 -20.59 -26.60 19.69
C SER A 7 -21.18 -26.08 18.38
N GLU A 8 -22.33 -26.60 18.01
CA GLU A 8 -23.22 -25.98 17.03
C GLU A 8 -23.89 -24.75 17.67
N ASP A 9 -24.04 -23.69 16.87
CA ASP A 9 -24.92 -22.52 17.06
C ASP A 9 -24.55 -21.43 18.08
N GLY A 10 -23.31 -20.95 18.02
CA GLY A 10 -23.00 -19.56 18.39
C GLY A 10 -22.86 -18.68 17.14
N GLU A 11 -23.59 -17.56 17.03
CA GLU A 11 -23.32 -16.58 15.98
C GLU A 11 -21.85 -16.12 16.06
N ASN A 12 -21.07 -16.42 15.02
CA ASN A 12 -19.67 -16.00 14.93
C ASN A 12 -19.60 -14.57 14.39
N TYR A 13 -19.38 -13.58 15.26
CA TYR A 13 -19.20 -12.17 14.88
C TYR A 13 -17.76 -11.83 14.44
N SER A 14 -17.08 -12.76 13.79
CA SER A 14 -15.75 -12.54 13.22
C SER A 14 -15.82 -12.33 11.72
N PHE A 15 -14.98 -11.44 11.20
CA PHE A 15 -14.74 -11.25 9.77
C PHE A 15 -13.24 -11.21 9.50
N GLU A 16 -12.84 -11.58 8.28
CA GLU A 16 -11.42 -11.77 7.97
C GLU A 16 -10.72 -10.47 7.56
N THR A 17 -9.55 -10.22 8.16
CA THR A 17 -8.66 -9.10 7.81
C THR A 17 -7.25 -9.61 7.50
N GLY A 18 -6.55 -8.94 6.58
CA GLY A 18 -5.15 -9.18 6.25
C GLY A 18 -4.17 -8.41 7.14
N PRO A 19 -2.84 -8.69 7.02
CA PRO A 19 -1.81 -8.10 7.88
C PRO A 19 -1.39 -6.69 7.48
N ILE A 20 -1.66 -6.26 6.24
CA ILE A 20 -1.14 -5.00 5.69
C ILE A 20 -2.24 -4.06 5.21
N ARG A 21 -1.96 -2.76 5.33
CA ARG A 21 -2.72 -1.65 4.74
C ARG A 21 -1.81 -0.43 4.56
N PRO A 22 -2.10 0.51 3.65
CA PRO A 22 -1.38 1.77 3.56
C PRO A 22 -1.57 2.61 4.84
N PRO A 23 -0.58 3.44 5.24
CA PRO A 23 -0.75 4.41 6.32
C PRO A 23 -1.97 5.31 6.10
N SER A 24 -2.22 5.75 4.86
CA SER A 24 -3.38 6.58 4.52
C SER A 24 -4.72 5.93 4.90
N GLU A 25 -4.90 4.63 4.66
CA GLU A 25 -6.13 3.90 5.05
C GLU A 25 -6.19 3.67 6.57
N GLY A 26 -5.03 3.57 7.23
CA GLY A 26 -4.94 3.51 8.68
C GLY A 26 -5.34 4.82 9.36
N GLY A 27 -4.90 5.95 8.82
CA GLY A 27 -5.19 7.29 9.35
C GLY A 27 -6.64 7.72 9.23
N VAL A 28 -7.38 7.22 8.23
CA VAL A 28 -8.83 7.47 8.10
C VAL A 28 -9.70 6.34 8.67
N HIS A 29 -9.08 5.39 9.39
CA HIS A 29 -9.77 4.25 10.02
C HIS A 29 -10.65 3.45 9.05
N SER A 30 -10.18 3.17 7.83
CA SER A 30 -10.95 2.39 6.86
C SER A 30 -11.35 1.03 7.42
N LEU A 31 -12.60 0.62 7.14
CA LEU A 31 -13.03 -0.76 7.36
C LEU A 31 -12.14 -1.68 6.52
N LEU A 32 -11.64 -2.75 7.13
CA LEU A 32 -10.75 -3.69 6.49
C LEU A 32 -11.51 -4.97 6.16
N LEU A 33 -11.48 -5.36 4.89
CA LEU A 33 -11.99 -6.64 4.43
C LEU A 33 -10.93 -7.33 3.60
N ARG A 34 -10.91 -8.66 3.63
CA ARG A 34 -9.87 -9.45 2.95
C ARG A 34 -10.46 -10.32 1.83
N PRO A 35 -10.75 -9.79 0.61
CA PRO A 35 -11.29 -10.59 -0.50
C PRO A 35 -10.31 -11.61 -1.08
N THR A 36 -9.01 -11.30 -1.02
CA THR A 36 -7.95 -12.21 -1.45
C THR A 36 -7.02 -12.47 -0.29
N ARG A 37 -6.41 -13.66 -0.25
CA ARG A 37 -5.39 -14.01 0.72
C ARG A 37 -4.02 -13.97 0.03
N ASN A 38 -3.11 -13.21 0.60
CA ASN A 38 -1.69 -13.22 0.30
C ASN A 38 -1.33 -12.60 -1.07
N CYS A 39 -0.19 -13.02 -1.65
CA CYS A 39 0.34 -12.47 -2.91
C CYS A 39 0.40 -13.48 -4.05
N PRO A 40 -0.21 -13.21 -5.22
CA PRO A 40 -0.14 -14.13 -6.37
C PRO A 40 1.25 -14.16 -7.02
N TRP A 41 2.12 -13.21 -6.68
CA TRP A 41 3.51 -13.21 -7.13
C TRP A 41 4.46 -13.88 -6.15
N ASN A 42 4.45 -13.40 -4.90
CA ASN A 42 5.21 -13.88 -3.74
C ASN A 42 6.72 -14.14 -3.94
N ARG A 43 7.32 -13.58 -5.00
CA ARG A 43 8.72 -13.84 -5.40
C ARG A 43 9.65 -12.64 -5.24
N CYS A 44 9.13 -11.47 -4.88
CA CYS A 44 10.00 -10.31 -4.63
C CYS A 44 11.05 -10.66 -3.57
N THR A 45 12.31 -10.32 -3.82
CA THR A 45 13.44 -10.70 -2.94
C THR A 45 13.46 -9.92 -1.63
N PHE A 46 12.85 -8.72 -1.60
CA PHE A 46 12.81 -7.82 -0.44
C PHE A 46 11.57 -7.99 0.45
N CYS A 47 10.51 -8.63 -0.04
CA CYS A 47 9.20 -8.62 0.63
C CYS A 47 9.01 -9.89 1.48
N PRO A 48 8.89 -9.77 2.82
CA PRO A 48 8.70 -10.94 3.70
C PRO A 48 7.23 -11.34 3.88
N VAL A 49 6.29 -10.41 3.60
CA VAL A 49 4.92 -10.40 4.18
C VAL A 49 4.16 -11.72 4.02
N TYR A 50 4.31 -12.40 2.90
CA TYR A 50 3.57 -13.63 2.59
C TYR A 50 4.48 -14.80 2.23
N LYS A 51 5.79 -14.73 2.49
CA LYS A 51 6.71 -15.82 2.14
C LYS A 51 6.28 -17.13 2.81
N GLY A 52 6.24 -18.21 2.04
CA GLY A 52 5.72 -19.52 2.49
C GLY A 52 4.20 -19.68 2.35
N GLU A 53 3.45 -18.60 2.22
CA GLU A 53 2.00 -18.64 2.10
C GLU A 53 1.52 -18.77 0.65
N LYS A 54 0.41 -19.51 0.45
CA LYS A 54 -0.23 -19.68 -0.86
C LYS A 54 -1.24 -18.57 -1.13
N PHE A 55 -1.29 -18.11 -2.38
CA PHE A 55 -2.31 -17.18 -2.82
C PHE A 55 -3.67 -17.87 -2.95
N HIS A 56 -4.73 -17.18 -2.55
CA HIS A 56 -6.10 -17.67 -2.67
C HIS A 56 -7.08 -16.52 -2.93
N ILE A 57 -8.05 -16.73 -3.81
CA ILE A 57 -9.20 -15.84 -4.02
C ILE A 57 -10.34 -16.45 -3.20
N ARG A 58 -10.93 -15.68 -2.28
CA ARG A 58 -12.07 -16.17 -1.50
C ARG A 58 -13.35 -16.17 -2.33
N GLU A 59 -14.27 -17.03 -1.93
CA GLU A 59 -15.59 -17.08 -2.54
C GLU A 59 -16.39 -15.81 -2.21
N VAL A 60 -17.23 -15.37 -3.16
CA VAL A 60 -18.03 -14.15 -3.02
C VAL A 60 -18.95 -14.23 -1.80
N ASP A 61 -19.57 -15.37 -1.57
CA ASP A 61 -20.50 -15.57 -0.45
C ASP A 61 -19.80 -15.48 0.92
N GLU A 62 -18.55 -15.93 1.02
CA GLU A 62 -17.76 -15.75 2.25
C GLU A 62 -17.50 -14.26 2.54
N ILE A 63 -17.21 -13.48 1.49
CA ILE A 63 -16.92 -12.05 1.60
C ILE A 63 -18.21 -11.27 1.93
N LYS A 64 -19.35 -11.66 1.33
CA LYS A 64 -20.65 -11.09 1.67
C LYS A 64 -21.05 -11.39 3.12
N LYS A 65 -20.74 -12.59 3.62
CA LYS A 65 -20.94 -12.94 5.02
C LYS A 65 -20.11 -12.05 5.95
N ASP A 66 -18.86 -11.75 5.59
CA ASP A 66 -18.04 -10.78 6.34
C ASP A 66 -18.68 -9.37 6.37
N ILE A 67 -19.20 -8.91 5.23
CA ILE A 67 -19.91 -7.61 5.11
C ILE A 67 -21.15 -7.59 6.02
N GLU A 68 -21.93 -8.67 6.02
CA GLU A 68 -23.09 -8.80 6.89
C GLU A 68 -22.70 -8.84 8.38
N THR A 69 -21.64 -9.56 8.73
CA THR A 69 -21.10 -9.58 10.11
C THR A 69 -20.72 -8.17 10.55
N VAL A 70 -20.05 -7.38 9.70
CA VAL A 70 -19.74 -5.97 10.02
C VAL A 70 -21.01 -5.16 10.24
N ARG A 71 -22.04 -5.32 9.41
CA ARG A 71 -23.34 -4.66 9.59
C ARG A 71 -23.99 -5.02 10.93
N LYS A 72 -23.96 -6.30 11.31
CA LYS A 72 -24.49 -6.77 12.61
C LYS A 72 -23.74 -6.11 13.77
N ILE A 73 -22.39 -6.15 13.76
CA ILE A 73 -21.56 -5.50 14.79
C ILE A 73 -21.85 -4.01 14.88
N LYS A 74 -21.95 -3.31 13.74
CA LYS A 74 -22.30 -1.88 13.69
C LYS A 74 -23.64 -1.60 14.37
N ASN A 75 -24.66 -2.39 14.08
CA ASN A 75 -25.99 -2.22 14.70
C ASN A 75 -25.94 -2.50 16.21
N MET A 76 -25.18 -3.52 16.64
CA MET A 76 -24.99 -3.81 18.06
C MET A 76 -24.30 -2.65 18.80
N ILE A 77 -23.28 -2.05 18.19
CA ILE A 77 -22.59 -0.88 18.76
C ILE A 77 -23.55 0.31 18.87
N LYS A 78 -24.30 0.63 17.81
CA LYS A 78 -25.24 1.77 17.82
C LYS A 78 -26.36 1.62 18.83
N ASN A 79 -26.81 0.40 19.08
CA ASN A 79 -27.91 0.11 20.01
C ASN A 79 -27.45 -0.23 21.44
N ASN A 80 -26.15 -0.14 21.75
CA ASN A 80 -25.57 -0.57 23.03
C ASN A 80 -26.01 -1.99 23.43
N SER A 81 -25.96 -2.93 22.48
CA SER A 81 -26.41 -4.31 22.70
C SER A 81 -25.62 -5.00 23.81
N THR A 82 -26.31 -5.78 24.64
CA THR A 82 -25.70 -6.64 25.66
C THR A 82 -24.91 -7.81 25.05
N GLU A 83 -25.07 -8.08 23.76
CA GLU A 83 -24.34 -9.14 23.05
C GLU A 83 -22.96 -8.70 22.54
N LEU A 84 -22.55 -7.44 22.77
CA LEU A 84 -21.23 -6.94 22.37
C LEU A 84 -20.06 -7.76 22.96
N ASP A 85 -20.26 -8.39 24.12
CA ASP A 85 -19.28 -9.28 24.75
C ASP A 85 -18.97 -10.53 23.91
N LYS A 86 -19.86 -10.90 22.98
CA LYS A 86 -19.66 -12.01 22.03
C LYS A 86 -18.81 -11.60 20.82
N VAL A 87 -18.60 -10.30 20.59
CA VAL A 87 -17.84 -9.81 19.44
C VAL A 87 -16.34 -9.89 19.75
N PRO A 88 -15.53 -10.55 18.90
CA PRO A 88 -14.08 -10.57 19.09
C PRO A 88 -13.51 -9.15 19.19
N ARG A 89 -12.67 -8.90 20.21
CA ARG A 89 -12.13 -7.55 20.52
C ARG A 89 -11.55 -6.83 19.30
N LYS A 90 -10.86 -7.56 18.43
CA LYS A 90 -10.29 -7.04 17.17
C LYS A 90 -11.38 -6.51 16.23
N CYS A 91 -12.46 -7.26 16.04
CA CYS A 91 -13.58 -6.90 15.18
C CYS A 91 -14.33 -5.69 15.77
N TYR A 92 -14.61 -5.72 17.08
CA TYR A 92 -15.22 -4.59 17.78
C TYR A 92 -14.39 -3.31 17.63
N ALA A 93 -13.09 -3.36 17.91
CA ALA A 93 -12.22 -2.19 17.84
C ALA A 93 -12.16 -1.59 16.43
N LEU A 94 -12.13 -2.44 15.40
CA LEU A 94 -12.08 -2.01 14.02
C LEU A 94 -13.38 -1.33 13.58
N VAL A 95 -14.52 -1.98 13.83
CA VAL A 95 -15.83 -1.43 13.46
C VAL A 95 -16.15 -0.17 14.27
N SER A 96 -15.80 -0.13 15.56
CA SER A 96 -15.99 1.04 16.41
C SER A 96 -15.18 2.24 15.93
N ALA A 97 -13.89 2.06 15.61
CA ALA A 97 -13.06 3.13 15.07
C ALA A 97 -13.57 3.65 13.72
N TRP A 98 -14.02 2.73 12.84
CA TRP A 98 -14.60 3.08 11.55
C TRP A 98 -15.93 3.85 11.67
N ILE A 99 -16.77 3.52 12.65
CA ILE A 99 -17.99 4.29 12.96
C ILE A 99 -17.62 5.69 13.45
N GLN A 100 -16.67 5.79 14.37
CA GLN A 100 -16.23 7.08 14.92
C GLN A 100 -15.60 7.98 13.84
N SER A 101 -15.03 7.40 12.79
CA SER A 101 -14.52 8.14 11.62
C SER A 101 -15.57 8.42 10.54
N GLY A 102 -16.86 8.16 10.81
CA GLY A 102 -17.97 8.50 9.93
C GLY A 102 -18.32 7.45 8.86
N GLU A 103 -17.78 6.23 8.96
CA GLU A 103 -18.15 5.10 8.09
C GLU A 103 -17.88 5.33 6.59
N ARG A 104 -16.93 6.20 6.26
CA ARG A 104 -16.76 6.74 4.88
C ARG A 104 -15.95 5.85 3.96
N THR A 105 -15.05 5.01 4.50
CA THR A 105 -14.05 4.31 3.68
C THR A 105 -13.91 2.82 3.99
N VAL A 106 -13.66 2.03 2.93
CA VAL A 106 -13.35 0.59 3.01
C VAL A 106 -12.07 0.33 2.24
N PHE A 107 -11.18 -0.47 2.81
CA PHE A 107 -9.99 -0.96 2.15
C PHE A 107 -10.05 -2.47 1.96
N LEU A 108 -10.04 -2.90 0.70
CA LEU A 108 -9.95 -4.30 0.30
C LEU A 108 -8.49 -4.74 0.37
N GLN A 109 -8.15 -5.41 1.47
CA GLN A 109 -6.81 -5.80 1.89
C GLN A 109 -6.17 -6.89 1.04
N ASP A 110 -4.90 -7.14 1.37
CA ASP A 110 -3.94 -8.00 0.71
C ASP A 110 -3.55 -7.53 -0.68
N SER A 111 -2.63 -8.24 -1.31
CA SER A 111 -1.74 -7.68 -2.32
C SER A 111 -2.39 -7.21 -3.63
N ASN A 112 -3.52 -7.79 -4.03
CA ASN A 112 -3.99 -7.69 -5.42
C ASN A 112 -5.44 -8.11 -5.61
N THR A 113 -6.39 -7.50 -4.88
CA THR A 113 -7.83 -7.84 -5.02
C THR A 113 -8.34 -7.70 -6.45
N LEU A 114 -7.75 -6.79 -7.24
CA LEU A 114 -8.09 -6.62 -8.65
C LEU A 114 -7.90 -7.90 -9.49
N ILE A 115 -7.21 -8.94 -9.01
CA ILE A 115 -7.10 -10.23 -9.73
C ILE A 115 -8.42 -11.00 -9.83
N MET A 116 -9.39 -10.69 -8.97
CA MET A 116 -10.72 -11.30 -9.01
C MET A 116 -11.39 -11.11 -10.38
N ARG A 117 -12.27 -12.05 -10.74
CA ARG A 117 -13.08 -11.89 -11.95
C ARG A 117 -13.96 -10.66 -11.79
N THR A 118 -14.08 -9.91 -12.88
CA THR A 118 -14.78 -8.63 -12.90
C THR A 118 -16.21 -8.71 -12.34
N PRO A 119 -17.06 -9.70 -12.70
CA PRO A 119 -18.39 -9.83 -12.11
C PRO A 119 -18.37 -10.06 -10.58
N GLN A 120 -17.47 -10.90 -10.09
CA GLN A 120 -17.36 -11.21 -8.66
C GLN A 120 -16.96 -9.99 -7.84
N LEU A 121 -16.00 -9.20 -8.35
CA LEU A 121 -15.57 -7.98 -7.66
C LEU A 121 -16.67 -6.91 -7.67
N VAL A 122 -17.39 -6.75 -8.79
CA VAL A 122 -18.53 -5.83 -8.88
C VAL A 122 -19.60 -6.19 -7.86
N GLU A 123 -19.96 -7.47 -7.75
CA GLU A 123 -20.97 -7.96 -6.81
C GLU A 123 -20.60 -7.68 -5.34
N ILE A 124 -19.31 -7.77 -4.98
CA ILE A 124 -18.82 -7.42 -3.65
C ILE A 124 -18.92 -5.91 -3.40
N LEU A 125 -18.55 -5.09 -4.39
CA LEU A 125 -18.59 -3.63 -4.28
C LEU A 125 -20.03 -3.10 -4.16
N GLU A 126 -20.96 -3.69 -4.90
CA GLU A 126 -22.38 -3.38 -4.82
C GLU A 126 -22.94 -3.77 -3.45
N CYS A 127 -22.64 -4.97 -2.97
CA CYS A 127 -23.04 -5.42 -1.63
C CYS A 127 -22.54 -4.47 -0.52
N LEU A 128 -21.31 -3.96 -0.62
CA LEU A 128 -20.78 -2.96 0.31
C LEU A 128 -21.61 -1.67 0.30
N LYS A 129 -21.91 -1.13 -0.88
CA LYS A 129 -22.70 0.10 -1.02
C LYS A 129 -24.14 -0.07 -0.53
N GLU A 130 -24.75 -1.23 -0.78
CA GLU A 130 -26.10 -1.55 -0.31
C GLU A 130 -26.17 -1.63 1.23
N ASN A 131 -25.15 -2.19 1.88
CA ASN A 131 -25.13 -2.33 3.33
C ASN A 131 -24.68 -1.05 4.06
N PHE A 132 -23.95 -0.16 3.39
CA PHE A 132 -23.32 1.00 4.01
C PHE A 132 -23.49 2.27 3.16
N SER A 133 -24.62 2.95 3.35
CA SER A 133 -25.02 4.15 2.59
C SER A 133 -24.08 5.36 2.72
N SER A 134 -23.28 5.42 3.79
CA SER A 134 -22.30 6.51 4.04
C SER A 134 -20.95 6.29 3.36
N LEU A 135 -20.77 5.18 2.64
CA LEU A 135 -19.53 4.90 1.93
C LEU A 135 -19.29 5.87 0.78
N GLU A 136 -18.14 6.52 0.81
CA GLU A 136 -17.68 7.43 -0.23
C GLU A 136 -16.57 6.82 -1.08
N ARG A 137 -15.74 5.98 -0.46
CA ARG A 137 -14.53 5.45 -1.11
C ARG A 137 -14.25 4.01 -0.72
N ILE A 138 -14.10 3.16 -1.73
CA ILE A 138 -13.57 1.81 -1.60
C ILE A 138 -12.22 1.78 -2.31
N THR A 139 -11.18 1.28 -1.63
CA THR A 139 -9.80 1.28 -2.14
C THR A 139 -9.22 -0.14 -2.08
N SER A 140 -8.16 -0.40 -2.85
CA SER A 140 -7.46 -1.69 -2.79
C SER A 140 -6.02 -1.59 -3.27
N TYR A 141 -5.18 -2.53 -2.82
CA TYR A 141 -3.92 -2.79 -3.52
C TYR A 141 -4.16 -3.46 -4.87
N ALA A 142 -3.30 -3.15 -5.83
CA ALA A 142 -3.26 -3.82 -7.12
C ALA A 142 -1.82 -4.01 -7.62
N ARG A 143 -1.63 -5.05 -8.43
CA ARG A 143 -0.41 -5.24 -9.23
C ARG A 143 -0.57 -4.67 -10.63
N SER A 144 0.46 -3.99 -11.12
CA SER A 144 0.53 -3.46 -12.49
C SER A 144 0.28 -4.53 -13.55
N LYS A 145 0.86 -5.73 -13.39
CA LYS A 145 0.63 -6.85 -14.31
C LYS A 145 -0.84 -7.29 -14.37
N THR A 146 -1.59 -7.16 -13.27
CA THR A 146 -3.02 -7.48 -13.24
C THR A 146 -3.84 -6.38 -13.87
N LEU A 147 -3.51 -5.12 -13.55
CA LEU A 147 -4.10 -3.94 -14.19
C LEU A 147 -3.93 -3.95 -15.71
N ALA A 148 -2.72 -4.19 -16.20
CA ALA A 148 -2.43 -4.27 -17.63
C ALA A 148 -3.21 -5.38 -18.34
N ARG A 149 -3.44 -6.53 -17.68
CA ARG A 149 -4.18 -7.66 -18.28
C ARG A 149 -5.68 -7.41 -18.41
N LYS A 150 -6.29 -6.65 -17.50
CA LYS A 150 -7.72 -6.33 -17.61
C LYS A 150 -7.97 -5.39 -18.77
N SER A 151 -9.11 -5.57 -19.43
CA SER A 151 -9.55 -4.64 -20.46
C SER A 151 -9.98 -3.31 -19.82
N LEU A 152 -9.89 -2.22 -20.59
CA LEU A 152 -10.36 -0.91 -20.12
C LEU A 152 -11.85 -0.94 -19.75
N LYS A 153 -12.66 -1.71 -20.47
CA LYS A 153 -14.09 -1.89 -20.21
C LYS A 153 -14.34 -2.54 -18.84
N GLU A 154 -13.58 -3.57 -18.49
CA GLU A 154 -13.69 -4.21 -17.18
C GLU A 154 -13.27 -3.27 -16.05
N LEU A 155 -12.19 -2.53 -16.25
CA LEU A 155 -11.69 -1.57 -15.27
C LEU A 155 -12.70 -0.44 -15.01
N LYS A 156 -13.33 0.09 -16.06
CA LYS A 156 -14.43 1.07 -15.92
C LYS A 156 -15.61 0.51 -15.13
N LYS A 157 -16.04 -0.73 -15.43
CA LYS A 157 -17.11 -1.40 -14.65
C LYS A 157 -16.78 -1.51 -13.16
N ILE A 158 -15.54 -1.89 -12.83
CA ILE A 158 -15.07 -1.98 -11.44
C ILE A 158 -15.07 -0.59 -10.77
N ARG A 159 -14.63 0.44 -11.51
CA ARG A 159 -14.62 1.82 -11.03
C ARG A 159 -16.02 2.37 -10.76
N GLU A 160 -16.97 2.09 -11.65
CA GLU A 160 -18.39 2.47 -11.56
C GLU A 160 -19.07 1.75 -10.37
N ALA A 161 -18.77 0.46 -10.19
CA ALA A 161 -19.30 -0.33 -9.07
C ALA A 161 -18.86 0.21 -7.70
N GLY A 162 -17.71 0.88 -7.60
CA GLY A 162 -17.36 1.66 -6.41
C GLY A 162 -15.91 1.63 -5.96
N LEU A 163 -15.05 0.84 -6.59
CA LEU A 163 -13.61 0.86 -6.29
C LEU A 163 -13.02 2.15 -6.87
N THR A 164 -12.68 3.12 -6.04
CA THR A 164 -12.33 4.47 -6.52
C THR A 164 -10.83 4.74 -6.55
N ARG A 165 -10.04 4.12 -5.66
CA ARG A 165 -8.58 4.28 -5.59
C ARG A 165 -7.84 2.95 -5.67
N LEU A 166 -6.72 2.95 -6.40
CA LEU A 166 -5.80 1.83 -6.48
C LEU A 166 -4.43 2.21 -5.92
N HIS A 167 -3.94 1.35 -5.04
CA HIS A 167 -2.62 1.42 -4.40
C HIS A 167 -1.68 0.43 -5.12
N VAL A 168 -0.75 0.92 -5.94
CA VAL A 168 0.08 0.09 -6.82
C VAL A 168 1.54 0.14 -6.41
N GLY A 169 2.12 -1.03 -6.15
CA GLY A 169 3.56 -1.15 -5.89
C GLY A 169 4.37 -1.03 -7.18
N LEU A 170 4.79 0.19 -7.53
CA LEU A 170 5.80 0.45 -8.55
C LEU A 170 7.14 -0.13 -8.10
N GLU A 171 7.54 0.24 -6.89
CA GLU A 171 8.85 0.12 -6.24
C GLU A 171 9.96 0.83 -7.01
N SER A 172 10.07 0.54 -8.31
CA SER A 172 11.10 1.05 -9.20
C SER A 172 10.56 1.20 -10.62
N GLY A 173 11.04 2.21 -11.36
CA GLY A 173 10.88 2.29 -12.81
C GLY A 173 12.11 1.83 -13.60
N ASP A 174 13.09 1.22 -12.94
CA ASP A 174 14.33 0.71 -13.55
C ASP A 174 14.26 -0.80 -13.74
N ASP A 175 14.40 -1.28 -14.99
CA ASP A 175 14.24 -2.71 -15.28
C ASP A 175 15.36 -3.58 -14.67
N GLU A 176 16.57 -3.04 -14.49
CA GLU A 176 17.66 -3.77 -13.83
C GLU A 176 17.34 -3.97 -12.34
N VAL A 177 16.91 -2.93 -11.64
CA VAL A 177 16.45 -3.02 -10.25
C VAL A 177 15.23 -3.95 -10.13
N LEU A 178 14.23 -3.82 -11.00
CA LEU A 178 13.03 -4.67 -11.00
C LEU A 178 13.37 -6.16 -11.19
N ASN A 179 14.34 -6.46 -12.06
CA ASN A 179 14.83 -7.82 -12.29
C ASN A 179 15.64 -8.33 -11.09
N PHE A 180 16.56 -7.53 -10.56
CA PHE A 180 17.36 -7.85 -9.38
C PHE A 180 16.48 -8.25 -8.19
N VAL A 181 15.37 -7.51 -7.98
CA VAL A 181 14.44 -7.81 -6.89
C VAL A 181 13.33 -8.78 -7.23
N ASN A 182 13.36 -9.36 -8.44
CA ASN A 182 12.37 -10.30 -8.95
C ASN A 182 10.94 -9.78 -8.80
N LYS A 183 10.65 -8.54 -9.25
CA LYS A 183 9.31 -7.92 -9.14
C LYS A 183 8.29 -8.51 -10.12
N GLY A 184 8.77 -9.14 -11.20
CA GLY A 184 7.96 -9.85 -12.20
C GLY A 184 7.09 -8.91 -13.04
N VAL A 185 7.67 -7.78 -13.42
CA VAL A 185 7.06 -6.68 -14.20
C VAL A 185 8.20 -5.83 -14.78
N THR A 186 7.93 -5.09 -15.85
CA THR A 186 8.86 -4.15 -16.48
C THR A 186 8.37 -2.71 -16.34
N ALA A 187 9.25 -1.73 -16.52
CA ALA A 187 8.94 -0.30 -16.60
C ALA A 187 7.83 -0.02 -17.62
N GLU A 188 7.91 -0.59 -18.81
CA GLU A 188 6.87 -0.47 -19.84
C GLU A 188 5.51 -0.97 -19.34
N LYS A 189 5.49 -2.12 -18.64
CA LYS A 189 4.25 -2.69 -18.09
C LYS A 189 3.69 -1.86 -16.95
N HIS A 190 4.54 -1.19 -16.16
CA HIS A 190 4.10 -0.18 -15.19
C HIS A 190 3.41 0.99 -15.90
N ILE A 191 4.00 1.52 -16.96
CA ILE A 191 3.44 2.62 -17.75
C ILE A 191 2.08 2.23 -18.34
N GLU A 192 1.98 1.06 -18.97
CA GLU A 192 0.71 0.57 -19.53
C GLU A 192 -0.38 0.47 -18.45
N ALA A 193 -0.04 -0.13 -17.31
CA ALA A 193 -0.98 -0.32 -16.21
C ALA A 193 -1.46 1.00 -15.61
N GLY A 194 -0.54 1.92 -15.31
CA GLY A 194 -0.85 3.22 -14.72
C GLY A 194 -1.72 4.08 -15.63
N LYS A 195 -1.35 4.20 -16.91
CA LYS A 195 -2.17 4.90 -17.92
C LYS A 195 -3.56 4.29 -18.05
N LYS A 196 -3.67 2.95 -18.01
CA LYS A 196 -4.96 2.27 -18.10
C LYS A 196 -5.81 2.50 -16.84
N ALA A 197 -5.22 2.56 -15.66
CA ALA A 197 -5.91 2.88 -14.41
C ALA A 197 -6.50 4.30 -14.43
N ILE A 198 -5.68 5.30 -14.79
CA ILE A 198 -6.11 6.70 -14.90
C ILE A 198 -7.22 6.84 -15.96
N LYS A 199 -7.05 6.23 -17.13
CA LYS A 199 -8.07 6.24 -18.20
C LYS A 199 -9.39 5.58 -17.79
N ALA A 200 -9.36 4.64 -16.85
CA ALA A 200 -10.55 4.02 -16.28
C ALA A 200 -11.23 4.89 -15.21
N GLY A 201 -10.59 5.98 -14.77
CA GLY A 201 -11.10 6.92 -13.78
C GLY A 201 -10.75 6.60 -12.33
N PHE A 202 -9.82 5.67 -12.09
CA PHE A 202 -9.30 5.45 -10.73
C PHE A 202 -8.39 6.59 -10.33
N GLU A 203 -8.46 6.94 -9.05
CA GLU A 203 -7.38 7.65 -8.38
C GLU A 203 -6.21 6.67 -8.17
N LEU A 204 -5.03 7.00 -8.66
CA LEU A 204 -3.88 6.12 -8.69
C LEU A 204 -2.80 6.58 -7.71
N SER A 205 -2.43 5.69 -6.79
CA SER A 205 -1.30 5.89 -5.89
C SER A 205 -0.18 4.90 -6.21
N GLU A 206 0.93 5.39 -6.74
CA GLU A 206 2.13 4.59 -7.02
C GLU A 206 3.10 4.65 -5.83
N TYR A 207 3.57 3.50 -5.37
CA TYR A 207 4.56 3.39 -4.30
C TYR A 207 5.94 3.22 -4.87
N VAL A 208 6.86 4.09 -4.50
CA VAL A 208 8.28 4.04 -4.90
C VAL A 208 9.11 3.65 -3.67
N MET A 209 10.13 2.84 -3.89
CA MET A 209 11.04 2.39 -2.85
C MET A 209 12.45 2.93 -3.12
N PRO A 210 12.77 4.15 -2.63
CA PRO A 210 14.15 4.66 -2.66
C PRO A 210 15.11 3.65 -2.03
N ASP A 211 16.35 3.63 -2.53
CA ASP A 211 17.43 2.72 -2.12
C ASP A 211 17.24 1.25 -2.52
N LEU A 212 16.22 0.93 -3.32
CA LEU A 212 15.98 -0.44 -3.78
C LEU A 212 17.07 -0.96 -4.73
N GLY A 213 17.70 -0.06 -5.48
CA GLY A 213 18.87 -0.35 -6.30
C GLY A 213 20.17 -0.44 -5.51
N GLY A 214 20.16 -0.13 -4.22
CA GLY A 214 21.37 0.06 -3.42
C GLY A 214 22.22 1.23 -3.94
N LYS A 215 23.44 1.34 -3.41
CA LYS A 215 24.38 2.40 -3.82
C LYS A 215 24.71 2.37 -5.30
N SER A 216 24.93 1.17 -5.87
CA SER A 216 25.45 1.00 -7.22
C SER A 216 24.48 1.44 -8.32
N LEU A 217 23.17 1.28 -8.10
CA LEU A 217 22.14 1.62 -9.08
C LEU A 217 21.32 2.85 -8.68
N SER A 218 21.74 3.60 -7.65
CA SER A 218 20.96 4.71 -7.09
C SER A 218 20.61 5.80 -8.13
N GLU A 219 21.59 6.24 -8.92
CA GLU A 219 21.37 7.29 -9.94
C GLU A 219 20.41 6.85 -11.05
N GLN A 220 20.64 5.67 -11.65
CA GLN A 220 19.75 5.14 -12.69
C GLN A 220 18.36 4.86 -12.16
N HIS A 221 18.26 4.37 -10.91
CA HIS A 221 17.01 4.09 -10.23
C HIS A 221 16.16 5.36 -10.13
N ALA A 222 16.75 6.46 -9.68
CA ALA A 222 16.09 7.76 -9.57
C ALA A 222 15.60 8.27 -10.94
N GLN A 223 16.48 8.29 -11.94
CA GLN A 223 16.16 8.82 -13.28
C GLN A 223 15.09 8.00 -13.99
N ASN A 224 15.21 6.68 -14.00
CA ASN A 224 14.29 5.80 -14.72
C ASN A 224 12.93 5.70 -14.01
N THR A 225 12.90 5.75 -12.68
CA THR A 225 11.66 5.88 -11.92
C THR A 225 10.93 7.18 -12.24
N ALA A 226 11.63 8.32 -12.29
CA ALA A 226 11.03 9.59 -12.69
C ALA A 226 10.46 9.53 -14.12
N LYS A 227 11.18 8.93 -15.08
CA LYS A 227 10.69 8.74 -16.46
C LYS A 227 9.38 7.94 -16.52
N VAL A 228 9.29 6.84 -15.77
CA VAL A 228 8.07 6.02 -15.70
C VAL A 228 6.91 6.81 -15.09
N LEU A 229 7.15 7.47 -13.96
CA LEU A 229 6.13 8.27 -13.26
C LEU A 229 5.63 9.44 -14.10
N ASN A 230 6.51 10.14 -14.83
CA ASN A 230 6.12 11.22 -15.74
C ASN A 230 5.21 10.73 -16.87
N GLN A 231 5.43 9.51 -17.36
CA GLN A 231 4.56 8.93 -18.38
C GLN A 231 3.21 8.46 -17.81
N ILE A 232 3.17 8.01 -16.57
CA ILE A 232 1.92 7.60 -15.89
C ILE A 232 1.11 8.84 -15.49
N ASN A 233 1.76 9.81 -14.86
CA ASN A 233 1.17 10.98 -14.19
C ASN A 233 0.13 10.59 -13.11
N PRO A 234 0.52 9.85 -12.06
CA PRO A 234 -0.41 9.38 -11.03
C PRO A 234 -0.87 10.51 -10.09
N ASP A 235 -2.02 10.31 -9.44
CA ASP A 235 -2.54 11.26 -8.43
C ASP A 235 -1.61 11.35 -7.20
N TYR A 236 -1.00 10.22 -6.81
CA TYR A 236 -0.03 10.17 -5.71
C TYR A 236 1.22 9.36 -6.07
N VAL A 237 2.39 9.89 -5.72
CA VAL A 237 3.67 9.18 -5.65
C VAL A 237 4.07 9.10 -4.18
N ARG A 238 4.18 7.89 -3.64
CA ARG A 238 4.45 7.69 -2.20
C ARG A 238 5.83 7.08 -2.01
N MET A 239 6.73 7.85 -1.39
CA MET A 239 8.11 7.47 -1.12
C MET A 239 8.18 6.60 0.14
N ARG A 240 8.67 5.37 -0.01
CA ARG A 240 8.84 4.40 1.08
C ARG A 240 10.23 3.78 1.02
N PRO A 241 11.23 4.38 1.68
CA PRO A 241 12.61 3.88 1.68
C PRO A 241 12.68 2.38 2.00
N LEU A 242 13.57 1.67 1.31
CA LEU A 242 13.84 0.27 1.56
C LEU A 242 14.25 0.05 3.02
N ALA A 243 13.62 -0.91 3.68
CA ALA A 243 14.10 -1.52 4.90
C ALA A 243 14.41 -2.99 4.60
N VAL A 244 15.67 -3.39 4.75
CA VAL A 244 16.09 -4.77 4.50
C VAL A 244 15.66 -5.65 5.68
N MET A 245 14.63 -6.46 5.45
CA MET A 245 14.01 -7.29 6.49
C MET A 245 14.73 -8.64 6.62
N LYS A 246 14.94 -9.12 7.85
CA LYS A 246 15.45 -10.47 8.11
C LYS A 246 14.59 -11.53 7.39
N ASN A 247 15.19 -12.67 7.07
CA ASN A 247 14.52 -13.79 6.39
C ASN A 247 14.03 -13.45 4.96
N THR A 248 14.73 -12.55 4.27
CA THR A 248 14.49 -12.23 2.86
C THR A 248 15.73 -12.54 2.04
N GLU A 249 15.56 -12.83 0.75
CA GLU A 249 16.69 -13.08 -0.16
C GLU A 249 17.60 -11.84 -0.27
N LEU A 250 17.01 -10.64 -0.21
CA LEU A 250 17.77 -9.40 -0.19
C LEU A 250 18.60 -9.22 1.08
N TYR A 251 18.14 -9.73 2.22
CA TYR A 251 18.92 -9.70 3.47
C TYR A 251 20.16 -10.57 3.40
N GLU A 252 20.10 -11.74 2.75
CA GLU A 252 21.28 -12.58 2.54
C GLU A 252 22.30 -11.89 1.65
N LYS A 253 21.85 -11.22 0.57
CA LYS A 253 22.72 -10.40 -0.28
C LYS A 253 23.37 -9.25 0.50
N TYR A 254 22.59 -8.53 1.28
CA TYR A 254 23.10 -7.47 2.16
C TYR A 254 24.16 -7.99 3.13
N LYS A 255 23.91 -9.13 3.78
CA LYS A 255 24.84 -9.74 4.73
C LYS A 255 26.14 -10.21 4.06
N SER A 256 26.08 -10.68 2.82
CA SER A 256 27.24 -11.14 2.06
C SER A 256 28.09 -10.00 1.47
N GLY A 257 27.58 -8.77 1.41
CA GLY A 257 28.21 -7.65 0.73
C GLY A 257 27.79 -7.47 -0.74
N ASP A 258 27.03 -8.42 -1.30
CA ASP A 258 26.50 -8.35 -2.67
C ASP A 258 25.43 -7.26 -2.88
N PHE A 259 24.97 -6.63 -1.81
CA PHE A 259 24.04 -5.50 -1.86
C PHE A 259 24.40 -4.48 -0.77
N GLU A 260 24.73 -3.26 -1.17
CA GLU A 260 25.09 -2.19 -0.25
C GLU A 260 23.97 -1.16 -0.16
N LEU A 261 23.51 -0.91 1.07
CA LEU A 261 22.55 0.16 1.34
C LEU A 261 23.22 1.53 1.34
N SER A 262 22.51 2.51 0.79
CA SER A 262 22.91 3.91 0.85
C SER A 262 22.88 4.44 2.29
N SER A 263 23.76 5.40 2.57
CA SER A 263 23.69 6.24 3.75
C SER A 263 22.42 7.12 3.71
N PRO A 264 22.00 7.72 4.84
CA PRO A 264 20.88 8.65 4.83
C PRO A 264 21.03 9.82 3.83
N HIS A 265 22.22 10.41 3.68
CA HIS A 265 22.49 11.46 2.70
C HIS A 265 22.47 10.94 1.27
N GLU A 266 23.12 9.80 0.99
CA GLU A 266 23.10 9.18 -0.35
C GLU A 266 21.65 8.89 -0.80
N ARG A 267 20.81 8.34 0.09
CA ARG A 267 19.38 8.11 -0.20
C ARG A 267 18.60 9.41 -0.40
N LEU A 268 18.94 10.47 0.33
CA LEU A 268 18.31 11.78 0.14
C LEU A 268 18.73 12.42 -1.19
N GLN A 269 19.96 12.19 -1.65
CA GLN A 269 20.43 12.58 -2.99
C GLN A 269 19.70 11.80 -4.09
N GLU A 270 19.47 10.50 -3.91
CA GLU A 270 18.65 9.70 -4.84
C GLU A 270 17.25 10.30 -5.01
N ILE A 271 16.60 10.61 -3.89
CA ILE A 271 15.28 11.26 -3.88
C ILE A 271 15.36 12.64 -4.53
N LYS A 272 16.39 13.44 -4.23
CA LYS A 272 16.61 14.74 -4.87
C LYS A 272 16.63 14.62 -6.38
N LEU A 273 17.47 13.73 -6.91
CA LEU A 273 17.61 13.51 -8.34
C LEU A 273 16.28 13.05 -8.97
N MET A 274 15.54 12.18 -8.29
CA MET A 274 14.23 11.76 -8.75
C MET A 274 13.25 12.94 -8.82
N ILE A 275 13.18 13.77 -7.77
CA ILE A 275 12.30 14.93 -7.67
C ILE A 275 12.66 15.99 -8.73
N GLU A 276 13.95 16.25 -8.96
CA GLU A 276 14.44 17.14 -10.01
C GLU A 276 13.91 16.72 -11.39
N ASN A 277 13.88 15.41 -11.66
CA ASN A 277 13.41 14.84 -12.93
C ASN A 277 11.88 14.61 -13.00
N LEU A 278 11.14 14.77 -11.88
CA LEU A 278 9.69 14.60 -11.87
C LEU A 278 8.95 15.82 -12.44
N SER A 279 7.98 15.57 -13.30
CA SER A 279 7.16 16.58 -13.99
C SER A 279 5.67 16.20 -13.99
N ILE A 280 5.21 15.62 -12.88
CA ILE A 280 3.82 15.20 -12.68
C ILE A 280 2.93 16.34 -12.18
N SER A 281 1.62 16.14 -12.25
CA SER A 281 0.59 17.04 -11.67
C SER A 281 -0.04 16.49 -10.37
N GLY A 282 0.41 15.33 -9.91
CA GLY A 282 -0.08 14.71 -8.67
C GLY A 282 0.63 15.22 -7.41
N LYS A 283 0.51 14.46 -6.32
CA LYS A 283 1.15 14.77 -5.05
C LYS A 283 2.29 13.80 -4.74
N VAL A 284 3.36 14.30 -4.13
CA VAL A 284 4.47 13.48 -3.62
C VAL A 284 4.36 13.38 -2.10
N CYS A 285 4.22 12.17 -1.59
CA CYS A 285 4.03 11.92 -0.15
C CYS A 285 5.25 11.22 0.47
N PHE A 286 5.58 11.62 1.69
CA PHE A 286 6.59 10.99 2.56
C PHE A 286 5.94 10.38 3.81
N ASP A 287 4.70 9.90 3.69
CA ASP A 287 3.76 9.47 4.74
C ASP A 287 4.16 8.21 5.55
N HIS A 288 5.36 7.68 5.33
CA HIS A 288 5.85 6.47 5.97
C HIS A 288 6.93 6.76 7.02
N ARG A 289 6.88 6.05 8.16
CA ARG A 289 7.82 6.21 9.28
C ARG A 289 9.30 5.96 8.97
N LEU A 290 9.60 5.39 7.79
CA LEU A 290 10.95 5.16 7.29
C LEU A 290 11.54 6.39 6.59
N ASN A 291 10.73 7.42 6.32
CA ASN A 291 11.23 8.75 5.93
C ASN A 291 11.79 9.43 7.19
N GLY A 292 13.00 9.02 7.57
CA GLY A 292 13.63 9.33 8.87
C GLY A 292 14.49 10.58 8.91
N TRP A 293 14.54 11.36 7.83
CA TRP A 293 15.38 12.55 7.73
C TRP A 293 14.93 13.68 8.64
N LYS A 294 15.90 14.53 9.00
CA LYS A 294 15.73 15.60 9.98
C LYS A 294 16.06 16.94 9.36
N ASN A 295 15.36 17.98 9.82
CA ASN A 295 15.68 19.36 9.53
C ASN A 295 16.74 19.89 10.52
N LYS A 296 17.18 21.14 10.37
CA LYS A 296 18.24 21.76 11.21
C LYS A 296 17.89 21.84 12.70
N ASN A 297 16.61 21.74 13.04
CA ASN A 297 16.11 21.72 14.42
C ASN A 297 15.91 20.28 14.94
N HIS A 298 16.40 19.27 14.22
CA HIS A 298 16.26 17.83 14.52
C HIS A 298 14.81 17.32 14.56
N ASN A 299 13.87 18.11 14.02
CA ASN A 299 12.49 17.71 13.76
C ASN A 299 12.43 16.93 12.43
N ARG A 300 11.28 16.30 12.13
CA ARG A 300 11.10 15.58 10.86
C ARG A 300 11.27 16.54 9.68
N LEU A 301 11.91 16.06 8.62
CA LEU A 301 12.17 16.86 7.43
C LEU A 301 10.92 17.05 6.56
N PHE A 302 10.17 15.97 6.34
CA PHE A 302 8.95 15.96 5.54
C PHE A 302 7.72 15.73 6.41
N ASP A 303 6.58 16.25 5.94
CA ASP A 303 5.29 16.03 6.56
C ASP A 303 4.87 14.56 6.42
N LEU A 304 4.30 14.03 7.49
CA LEU A 304 3.76 12.66 7.55
C LEU A 304 2.25 12.62 7.29
N ASP A 305 1.68 13.71 6.77
CA ASP A 305 0.30 13.67 6.32
C ASP A 305 0.17 12.77 5.07
N TYR A 306 -1.06 12.42 4.74
CA TYR A 306 -1.36 11.47 3.66
C TYR A 306 -1.59 12.13 2.30
N GLU A 307 -1.57 13.47 2.25
CA GLU A 307 -1.80 14.27 1.07
C GLU A 307 -0.48 14.71 0.41
N GLY A 308 0.59 14.93 1.17
CA GLY A 308 1.90 15.30 0.66
C GLY A 308 1.91 16.63 -0.07
N TYR A 309 2.93 16.81 -0.92
CA TYR A 309 3.22 18.06 -1.61
C TYR A 309 2.67 18.03 -3.04
N GLN A 310 1.88 19.03 -3.41
CA GLN A 310 1.24 19.19 -4.72
C GLN A 310 2.24 19.65 -5.78
N PHE A 311 2.41 18.88 -6.84
CA PHE A 311 3.32 19.21 -7.94
C PHE A 311 2.55 19.84 -9.13
N PRO A 312 3.16 20.79 -9.86
CA PRO A 312 4.53 21.31 -9.70
C PRO A 312 4.69 22.43 -8.64
N GLN A 313 3.61 22.89 -8.02
CA GLN A 313 3.58 24.10 -7.19
C GLN A 313 4.55 24.02 -5.99
N GLU A 314 4.61 22.87 -5.33
CA GLU A 314 5.42 22.65 -4.13
C GLU A 314 6.71 21.86 -4.43
N LYS A 315 7.05 21.64 -5.72
CA LYS A 315 8.27 20.93 -6.11
C LYS A 315 9.53 21.62 -5.57
N GLN A 316 9.60 22.94 -5.68
CA GLN A 316 10.75 23.70 -5.18
C GLN A 316 10.86 23.60 -3.66
N LEU A 317 9.73 23.66 -2.94
CA LEU A 317 9.69 23.46 -1.50
C LEU A 317 10.28 22.10 -1.10
N VAL A 318 9.90 21.02 -1.79
CA VAL A 318 10.47 19.69 -1.53
C VAL A 318 11.97 19.65 -1.79
N LEU A 319 12.46 20.30 -2.85
CA LEU A 319 13.90 20.40 -3.14
C LEU A 319 14.65 21.20 -2.06
N ASP A 320 14.06 22.28 -1.56
CA ASP A 320 14.63 23.10 -0.50
C ASP A 320 14.69 22.34 0.82
N LEU A 321 13.64 21.58 1.16
CA LEU A 321 13.65 20.66 2.30
C LEU A 321 14.75 19.60 2.15
N ILE A 322 14.89 19.00 0.97
CA ILE A 322 15.98 18.03 0.72
C ILE A 322 17.35 18.68 0.95
N ASN A 323 17.58 19.88 0.42
CA ASN A 323 18.82 20.61 0.61
C ASN A 323 19.07 20.97 2.09
N GLU A 324 18.03 21.32 2.84
CA GLU A 324 18.13 21.49 4.30
C GLU A 324 18.57 20.19 4.97
N GLY A 325 17.93 19.06 4.64
CA GLY A 325 18.27 17.76 5.20
C GLY A 325 19.72 17.34 4.91
N LEU A 326 20.20 17.59 3.70
CA LEU A 326 21.60 17.34 3.31
C LEU A 326 22.60 18.22 4.06
N GLY A 327 22.17 19.37 4.60
CA GLY A 327 22.98 20.25 5.43
C GLY A 327 23.04 19.85 6.91
N VAL A 328 22.24 18.86 7.33
CA VAL A 328 22.25 18.31 8.70
C VAL A 328 23.29 17.20 8.77
N ASP A 329 24.05 17.15 9.88
CA ASP A 329 24.99 16.06 10.13
C ASP A 329 24.25 14.71 10.05
N GLU A 330 24.83 13.77 9.29
CA GLU A 330 24.16 12.54 8.90
C GLU A 330 23.75 11.68 10.11
N SER A 331 24.45 11.80 11.24
CA SER A 331 24.17 11.05 12.48
C SER A 331 22.82 11.41 13.13
N TYR A 332 22.22 12.56 12.80
CA TYR A 332 20.89 12.93 13.27
C TYR A 332 19.75 12.26 12.48
N HIS A 333 20.02 11.79 11.27
CA HIS A 333 19.03 11.09 10.47
C HIS A 333 18.77 9.70 11.02
N ILE A 334 17.52 9.24 10.91
CA ILE A 334 17.15 7.89 11.30
C ILE A 334 17.28 6.98 10.09
N ASP A 335 18.18 6.01 10.15
CA ASP A 335 18.34 5.05 9.07
C ASP A 335 17.28 3.92 9.18
N PRO A 336 16.64 3.52 8.07
CA PRO A 336 15.83 2.31 8.02
C PRO A 336 16.54 1.06 8.57
N ARG A 337 17.87 0.96 8.45
CA ARG A 337 18.70 -0.11 9.04
C ARG A 337 18.48 -0.24 10.54
N ASP A 338 18.44 0.87 11.26
CA ASP A 338 18.31 0.89 12.73
C ASP A 338 16.94 0.40 13.20
N LYS A 339 15.93 0.53 12.34
CA LYS A 339 14.54 0.10 12.61
C LYS A 339 14.22 -1.30 12.11
N ALA A 340 14.86 -1.74 11.01
CA ALA A 340 14.65 -3.06 10.42
C ALA A 340 15.30 -4.19 11.23
N ILE A 341 16.37 -3.88 11.95
CA ILE A 341 17.11 -4.86 12.78
C ILE A 341 16.44 -5.07 14.15
N SER A 342 15.64 -4.11 14.61
CA SER A 342 15.09 -4.04 15.98
C SER A 342 13.60 -4.39 16.14
N SER A 343 12.85 -4.69 15.08
CA SER A 343 11.42 -5.03 15.24
C SER A 343 10.80 -5.85 14.11
N LEU A 344 10.56 -7.13 14.40
CA LEU A 344 9.32 -7.85 14.10
C LEU A 344 8.84 -8.52 15.39
#